data_AF-A0AAD8R2Y1-F1
#
_entry.id   AF-A0AAD8R2Y1-F1
#
_cell.length_a   1.000
_cell.length_b   1.000
_cell.length_c   1.000
_cell.angle_alpha   90.00
_cell.angle_beta   90.00
_cell.angle_gamma   90.00
#
_symmetry.space_group_name_H-M   'P 1'
#
loop_
_entity.id
_entity.type
_entity.pdbx_description
1 polymer ?
#
loop_
_entity_poly.entity_id
_entity_poly.type
_entity_poly.pdbx_seq_one_letter_code
_entity_poly.pdbx_strand_id
1 'polypeptide(L)'
;MVGLSFCDFVGTREEKAMMAEYRQKQWPRRFKVTKEDLASKEEIEHFKKHETSLAALDFLVCLKSDVFVMTHGGNFAKLIIGFRRYMGRHRLKSIKPDKGLMSKFFGDPYMPWATFVEDVMITHQTRTGLPEATFPHYDLWENPLTHCMCRA
;
A
#
# COMPACT_ATOMS: atom_id res chain seq x y z
N MET A 1 -6.75 -11.28 1.82
CA MET A 1 -7.22 -10.11 1.05
C MET A 1 -6.03 -9.17 0.86
N VAL A 2 -5.56 -8.95 -0.39
CA VAL A 2 -4.47 -7.98 -0.61
C VAL A 2 -5.07 -6.60 -0.36
N GLY A 3 -4.61 -5.93 0.69
CA GLY A 3 -4.99 -4.55 0.96
C GLY A 3 -4.30 -3.65 -0.05
N LEU A 4 -4.78 -3.66 -1.30
CA LEU A 4 -4.45 -2.64 -2.28
C LEU A 4 -5.26 -1.40 -1.93
N SER A 5 -4.95 -0.80 -0.77
CA SER A 5 -5.13 0.63 -0.63
C SER A 5 -4.09 1.27 -1.53
N PHE A 6 -4.43 1.35 -2.82
CA PHE A 6 -4.00 2.50 -3.57
C PHE A 6 -4.68 3.67 -2.87
N CYS A 7 -3.98 4.21 -1.87
CA CYS A 7 -4.09 5.60 -1.51
C CYS A 7 -4.11 6.35 -2.84
N ASP A 8 -5.29 6.77 -3.30
CA ASP A 8 -5.49 7.78 -4.35
C ASP A 8 -5.00 9.14 -3.79
N PHE A 9 -3.76 9.17 -3.31
CA PHE A 9 -3.03 10.36 -2.90
C PHE A 9 -2.01 10.60 -4.00
N VAL A 10 -2.50 11.13 -5.13
CA VAL A 10 -2.22 12.49 -5.60
C VAL A 10 -3.22 12.75 -6.74
N GLY A 11 -4.02 13.79 -6.58
CA GLY A 11 -4.75 14.43 -7.68
C GLY A 11 -6.08 15.07 -7.28
N THR A 12 -6.52 16.07 -8.05
CA THR A 12 -7.84 16.69 -7.96
C THR A 12 -8.93 15.62 -8.14
N ARG A 13 -10.18 15.97 -7.80
CA ARG A 13 -11.32 15.06 -7.99
C ARG A 13 -11.44 14.60 -9.45
N GLU A 14 -11.07 15.44 -10.41
CA GLU A 14 -11.03 15.07 -11.83
C GLU A 14 -9.93 14.04 -12.14
N GLU A 15 -8.72 14.22 -11.63
CA GLU A 15 -7.61 13.29 -11.85
C GLU A 15 -7.92 11.90 -11.29
N LYS A 16 -8.59 11.84 -10.14
CA LYS A 16 -9.09 10.57 -9.58
C LYS A 16 -10.14 9.91 -10.47
N ALA A 17 -11.03 10.69 -11.07
CA ALA A 17 -12.05 10.20 -11.99
C ALA A 17 -11.43 9.67 -13.30
N MET A 18 -10.48 10.41 -13.89
CA MET A 18 -9.73 9.97 -15.07
C MET A 18 -8.95 8.69 -14.81
N MET A 19 -8.24 8.61 -13.68
CA MET A 19 -7.52 7.40 -13.30
C MET A 19 -8.47 6.23 -13.00
N ALA A 20 -9.68 6.49 -12.48
CA ALA A 20 -10.69 5.46 -12.32
C ALA A 20 -11.17 4.90 -13.66
N GLU A 21 -11.44 5.75 -14.65
CA GLU A 21 -11.86 5.33 -16.00
C GLU A 21 -10.75 4.57 -16.74
N TYR A 22 -9.51 5.08 -16.68
CA TYR A 22 -8.34 4.40 -17.26
C TYR A 22 -8.17 2.99 -16.66
N ARG A 23 -8.31 2.87 -15.33
CA ARG A 23 -8.23 1.56 -14.64
C ARG A 23 -9.35 0.61 -15.05
N GLN A 24 -10.58 1.09 -15.30
CA GLN A 24 -11.66 0.23 -15.80
C GLN A 24 -11.41 -0.25 -17.24
N LYS A 25 -10.81 0.60 -18.09
CA LYS A 25 -10.43 0.23 -19.46
C LYS A 25 -9.29 -0.80 -19.49
N GLN A 26 -8.25 -0.58 -18.70
CA GLN A 26 -7.05 -1.43 -18.68
C GLN A 26 -7.18 -2.68 -17.81
N TRP A 27 -8.03 -2.64 -16.77
CA TRP A 27 -8.10 -3.70 -15.76
C TRP A 27 -9.55 -4.14 -15.47
N PRO A 28 -10.23 -4.78 -16.44
CA PRO A 28 -11.68 -4.70 -16.51
C PRO A 28 -12.43 -5.16 -15.25
N ARG A 29 -12.13 -6.30 -14.59
CA ARG A 29 -13.00 -6.78 -13.49
C ARG A 29 -12.41 -7.71 -12.41
N ARG A 30 -11.10 -7.93 -12.27
CA ARG A 30 -10.63 -9.03 -11.37
C ARG A 30 -9.92 -8.68 -10.06
N PHE A 31 -9.48 -7.45 -9.82
CA PHE A 31 -8.49 -7.23 -8.74
C PHE A 31 -8.64 -5.96 -7.90
N LYS A 32 -9.66 -5.13 -8.15
CA LYS A 32 -9.90 -3.92 -7.34
C LYS A 32 -11.26 -4.02 -6.66
N VAL A 33 -11.23 -4.07 -5.34
CA VAL A 33 -12.40 -3.97 -4.46
C VAL A 33 -12.22 -2.66 -3.71
N THR A 34 -13.19 -1.75 -3.80
CA THR A 34 -13.15 -0.47 -3.08
C THR A 34 -13.98 -0.52 -1.80
N LYS A 35 -13.88 0.51 -0.97
CA LYS A 35 -14.70 0.61 0.24
C LYS A 35 -16.18 0.60 -0.08
N GLU A 36 -16.59 1.22 -1.20
CA GLU A 36 -17.96 1.22 -1.72
C GLU A 36 -18.45 -0.17 -2.13
N ASP A 37 -17.54 -1.10 -2.43
CA ASP A 37 -17.88 -2.50 -2.69
C ASP A 37 -17.97 -3.34 -1.40
N LEU A 38 -17.25 -2.94 -0.34
CA LEU A 38 -17.16 -3.67 0.92
C LEU A 38 -18.24 -3.28 1.95
N ALA A 39 -18.66 -2.02 1.95
CA ALA A 39 -19.64 -1.49 2.90
C ALA A 39 -20.93 -1.07 2.19
N SER A 40 -22.05 -1.16 2.90
CA SER A 40 -23.34 -0.74 2.37
C SER A 40 -23.38 0.78 2.11
N LYS A 41 -24.29 1.21 1.23
CA LYS A 41 -24.48 2.63 0.93
C LYS A 41 -24.81 3.44 2.19
N GLU A 42 -25.58 2.87 3.10
CA GLU A 42 -26.00 3.49 4.36
C GLU A 42 -24.83 3.68 5.33
N GLU A 43 -23.96 2.67 5.47
CA GLU A 43 -22.76 2.74 6.33
C GLU A 43 -21.77 3.79 5.81
N ILE A 44 -21.56 3.87 4.49
CA ILE A 44 -20.61 4.81 3.89
C ILE A 44 -21.10 6.25 3.91
N GLU A 45 -22.41 6.47 3.77
CA GLU A 45 -22.97 7.82 3.67
C GLU A 45 -22.65 8.67 4.92
N HIS A 46 -22.57 8.04 6.09
CA HIS A 46 -22.17 8.70 7.34
C HIS A 46 -20.72 9.23 7.29
N PHE A 47 -19.82 8.50 6.63
CA PHE A 47 -18.41 8.86 6.53
C PHE A 47 -18.11 9.86 5.40
N LYS A 48 -18.95 9.94 4.36
CA LYS A 48 -18.74 10.86 3.23
C LYS A 48 -18.62 12.33 3.62
N LYS A 49 -19.24 12.74 4.72
CA LYS A 49 -19.17 14.12 5.24
C LYS A 49 -17.86 14.41 5.99
N HIS A 50 -17.09 13.37 6.33
CA HIS A 50 -15.88 13.45 7.15
C HIS A 50 -14.71 12.76 6.45
N GLU A 51 -13.92 13.52 5.70
CA GLU A 51 -12.76 13.00 4.97
C GLU A 51 -11.74 12.30 5.87
N THR A 52 -11.53 12.81 7.10
CA THR A 52 -10.66 12.19 8.10
C THR A 52 -11.15 10.81 8.54
N SER A 53 -12.46 10.61 8.62
CA SER A 53 -13.04 9.33 9.01
C SER A 53 -12.96 8.30 7.89
N LEU A 54 -13.10 8.74 6.62
CA LEU A 54 -12.83 7.89 5.47
C LEU A 54 -11.36 7.45 5.41
N ALA A 55 -10.43 8.35 5.72
CA ALA A 55 -9.01 8.01 5.79
C ALA A 55 -8.70 7.02 6.93
N ALA A 56 -9.41 7.12 8.06
CA ALA A 56 -9.30 6.16 9.16
C ALA A 56 -9.80 4.76 8.78
N LEU A 57 -10.85 4.67 7.96
CA LEU A 57 -11.32 3.40 7.41
C LEU A 57 -10.27 2.78 6.48
N ASP A 58 -9.69 3.57 5.57
CA ASP A 58 -8.62 3.12 4.68
C ASP A 58 -7.41 2.62 5.51
N PHE A 59 -7.08 3.30 6.62
CA PHE A 59 -6.03 2.87 7.56
C PHE A 59 -6.32 1.51 8.19
N LEU A 60 -7.55 1.32 8.71
CA LEU A 60 -7.94 0.08 9.37
C LEU A 60 -7.89 -1.13 8.41
N VAL A 61 -8.36 -0.95 7.17
CA VAL A 61 -8.30 -2.00 6.14
C VAL A 61 -6.84 -2.36 5.83
N CYS A 62 -5.94 -1.38 5.71
CA CYS A 62 -4.51 -1.63 5.51
C CYS A 62 -3.84 -2.34 6.69
N LEU A 63 -4.28 -2.05 7.91
CA LEU A 63 -3.76 -2.72 9.09
C LEU A 63 -4.19 -4.19 9.15
N LYS A 64 -5.43 -4.49 8.78
CA LYS A 64 -6.00 -5.84 8.84
C LYS A 64 -5.69 -6.72 7.63
N SER A 65 -5.12 -6.15 6.57
CA SER A 65 -4.76 -6.93 5.38
C SER A 65 -3.58 -7.86 5.62
N ASP A 66 -3.52 -8.97 4.87
CA ASP A 66 -2.38 -9.90 4.94
C ASP A 66 -1.11 -9.26 4.38
N VAL A 67 -1.28 -8.52 3.29
CA VAL A 67 -0.22 -7.81 2.57
C VAL A 67 -0.64 -6.37 2.38
N PHE A 68 0.28 -5.45 2.70
CA PHE A 68 0.15 -4.02 2.45
C PHE A 68 1.20 -3.61 1.43
N VAL A 69 0.83 -2.83 0.41
CA VAL A 69 1.74 -2.27 -0.59
C VAL A 69 1.57 -0.76 -0.58
N MET A 70 2.63 -0.02 -0.28
CA MET A 70 2.54 1.44 -0.22
C MET A 70 2.81 2.07 -1.59
N THR A 71 2.04 3.10 -1.94
CA THR A 71 2.27 3.91 -3.13
C THR A 71 3.15 5.13 -2.85
N HIS A 72 3.11 5.70 -1.64
CA HIS A 72 3.90 6.86 -1.25
C HIS A 72 4.45 6.70 0.17
N GLY A 73 5.71 7.09 0.38
CA GLY A 73 6.38 7.05 1.69
C GLY A 73 5.96 8.18 2.64
N GLY A 74 4.67 8.52 2.67
CA GLY A 74 4.14 9.55 3.57
C GLY A 74 3.88 9.02 4.98
N ASN A 75 3.48 9.91 5.89
CA ASN A 75 3.22 9.57 7.30
C ASN A 75 2.19 8.43 7.47
N PHE A 76 1.16 8.40 6.61
CA PHE A 76 0.16 7.32 6.61
C PHE A 76 0.78 5.94 6.38
N ALA A 77 1.63 5.81 5.36
CA ALA A 77 2.29 4.55 5.04
C ALA A 77 3.27 4.15 6.16
N LYS A 78 4.05 5.10 6.67
CA LYS A 78 4.99 4.88 7.77
C LYS A 78 4.29 4.31 9.00
N LEU A 79 3.19 4.93 9.42
CA LEU A 79 2.41 4.48 10.57
C LEU A 79 1.85 3.06 10.39
N ILE A 80 1.34 2.74 9.19
CA ILE A 80 0.87 1.39 8.86
C ILE A 80 2.01 0.37 8.95
N ILE A 81 3.17 0.68 8.36
CA ILE A 81 4.32 -0.23 8.34
C ILE A 81 4.81 -0.50 9.75
N GLY A 82 5.03 0.55 10.56
CA GLY A 82 5.51 0.39 11.92
C GLY A 82 4.53 -0.37 12.80
N PHE A 83 3.23 -0.07 12.70
CA PHE A 83 2.20 -0.81 13.43
C PHE A 83 2.17 -2.28 13.03
N ARG A 84 2.18 -2.58 11.72
CA ARG A 84 2.21 -3.96 11.20
C ARG A 84 3.47 -4.70 11.65
N ARG A 85 4.62 -4.02 11.72
CA ARG A 85 5.88 -4.59 12.24
C ARG A 85 5.78 -4.91 13.73
N TYR A 86 5.30 -3.96 14.53
CA TYR A 86 5.20 -4.08 15.99
C TYR A 86 4.12 -5.08 16.43
N MET A 87 2.86 -4.83 16.06
CA MET A 87 1.72 -5.66 16.47
C MET A 87 1.67 -7.00 15.74
N GLY A 88 2.11 -7.03 14.47
CA GLY A 88 2.13 -8.23 13.66
C GLY A 88 3.29 -9.18 13.95
N ARG A 89 4.14 -8.90 14.96
CA ARG A 89 5.34 -9.69 15.31
C ARG A 89 6.17 -10.10 14.09
N HIS A 90 6.34 -9.17 13.16
CA HIS A 90 7.09 -9.37 11.89
C HIS A 90 6.49 -10.40 10.92
N ARG A 91 5.25 -10.86 11.14
CA ARG A 91 4.56 -11.79 10.23
C ARG A 91 3.78 -11.07 9.14
N LEU A 92 3.32 -9.85 9.41
CA LEU A 92 2.56 -9.04 8.46
C LEU A 92 3.49 -8.40 7.43
N LYS A 93 3.27 -8.71 6.15
CA LYS A 93 4.11 -8.23 5.05
C LYS A 93 3.72 -6.80 4.64
N SER A 94 4.73 -5.96 4.46
CA SER A 94 4.58 -4.58 4.00
C SER A 94 5.59 -4.32 2.88
N ILE A 95 5.12 -4.22 1.65
CA ILE A 95 5.97 -4.09 0.46
C ILE A 95 6.19 -2.62 0.14
N LYS A 96 7.47 -2.25 0.00
CA LYS A 96 7.93 -0.93 -0.45
C LYS A 96 8.48 -1.04 -1.88
N PRO A 97 7.66 -0.78 -2.90
CA PRO A 97 8.10 -0.96 -4.28
C PRO A 97 9.23 0.01 -4.66
N ASP A 98 10.15 -0.44 -5.52
CA ASP A 98 11.14 0.44 -6.13
C ASP A 98 10.51 1.22 -7.26
N LYS A 99 10.03 2.43 -6.95
CA LYS A 99 9.37 3.28 -7.95
C LYS A 99 10.26 3.63 -9.12
N GLY A 100 11.55 3.87 -8.86
CA GLY A 100 12.50 4.27 -9.90
C GLY A 100 12.66 3.15 -10.93
N LEU A 101 12.76 1.92 -10.45
CA LEU A 101 12.87 0.76 -11.32
C LEU A 101 11.53 0.37 -11.94
N MET A 102 10.44 0.38 -11.17
CA MET A 102 9.10 0.10 -11.71
C MET A 102 8.70 1.07 -12.82
N SER A 103 9.07 2.36 -12.69
CA SER A 103 8.82 3.35 -13.74
C SER A 103 9.52 2.99 -15.06
N LYS A 104 10.75 2.46 -14.99
CA LYS A 104 11.48 2.00 -16.19
C LYS A 104 10.79 0.80 -16.83
N PHE A 105 10.35 -0.16 -16.01
CA PHE A 105 9.64 -1.34 -16.50
C PHE A 105 8.32 -1.00 -17.17
N PHE A 106 7.52 -0.10 -16.58
CA PHE A 106 6.27 0.35 -17.19
C PHE A 106 6.48 1.28 -18.40
N GLY A 107 7.62 1.95 -18.48
CA GLY A 107 7.97 2.85 -19.58
C GLY A 107 8.50 2.15 -20.83
N ASP A 108 8.81 0.85 -20.76
CA ASP A 108 9.30 0.07 -21.90
C ASP A 108 8.13 -0.61 -22.63
N PRO A 109 7.74 -0.14 -23.84
CA PRO A 109 6.64 -0.72 -24.59
C PRO A 109 7.00 -2.08 -25.23
N TYR A 110 8.27 -2.46 -25.24
CA TYR A 110 8.74 -3.71 -25.85
C TYR A 110 8.98 -4.82 -24.82
N MET A 111 8.87 -4.51 -23.52
CA MET A 111 9.08 -5.48 -22.46
C MET A 111 7.96 -6.54 -22.43
N PRO A 112 8.28 -7.83 -22.60
CA PRO A 112 7.29 -8.90 -22.46
C PRO A 112 6.84 -9.05 -21.00
N TRP A 113 5.58 -9.46 -20.80
CA TRP A 113 5.01 -9.66 -19.46
C TRP A 113 5.81 -10.66 -18.60
N ALA A 114 6.34 -11.72 -19.21
CA ALA A 114 7.14 -12.71 -18.48
C ALA A 114 8.40 -12.09 -17.86
N THR A 115 9.15 -11.31 -18.65
CA THR A 115 10.34 -10.59 -18.21
C THR A 115 10.00 -9.56 -17.14
N PHE A 116 8.90 -8.81 -17.33
CA PHE A 116 8.42 -7.87 -16.33
C PHE A 116 8.18 -8.53 -14.96
N VAL A 117 7.49 -9.67 -14.93
CA VAL A 117 7.19 -10.38 -13.68
C VAL A 117 8.47 -10.86 -13.00
N GLU A 118 9.38 -11.45 -13.77
CA GLU A 118 10.68 -11.92 -13.29
C GLU A 118 11.50 -10.77 -12.68
N ASP A 119 11.64 -9.67 -13.41
CA ASP A 119 12.39 -8.49 -12.96
C ASP A 119 11.78 -7.86 -11.70
N VAL A 120 10.46 -7.77 -11.62
CA VAL A 120 9.76 -7.30 -10.40
C VAL A 120 10.02 -8.24 -9.23
N MET A 121 9.97 -9.55 -9.43
CA MET A 121 10.22 -10.53 -8.38
C MET A 121 11.66 -10.45 -7.87
N ILE A 122 12.65 -10.40 -8.76
CA ILE A 122 14.07 -10.28 -8.42
C ILE A 122 14.33 -8.99 -7.64
N THR A 123 13.84 -7.87 -8.14
CA THR A 123 14.03 -6.55 -7.52
C THR A 123 13.48 -6.49 -6.10
N HIS A 124 12.35 -7.14 -5.86
CA HIS A 124 11.63 -7.04 -4.59
C HIS A 124 11.89 -8.24 -3.66
N GLN A 125 12.74 -9.19 -4.05
CA GLN A 125 13.02 -10.40 -3.26
C GLN A 125 13.53 -10.08 -1.84
N THR A 126 14.35 -9.04 -1.71
CA THR A 126 14.89 -8.58 -0.41
C THR A 126 13.99 -7.56 0.29
N ARG A 127 12.96 -7.05 -0.38
CA ARG A 127 12.03 -6.02 0.12
C ARG A 127 10.80 -6.64 0.78
N THR A 128 11.04 -7.53 1.73
CA THR A 128 10.00 -8.33 2.40
C THR A 128 9.21 -7.56 3.47
N GLY A 129 9.64 -6.35 3.81
CA GLY A 129 8.98 -5.49 4.81
C GLY A 129 9.33 -5.80 6.26
N LEU A 130 10.25 -6.74 6.50
CA LEU A 130 10.77 -7.10 7.81
C LEU A 130 11.50 -5.91 8.49
N PRO A 131 11.70 -5.95 9.81
CA PRO A 131 12.46 -4.92 10.52
C PRO A 131 13.88 -4.84 9.99
N GLU A 132 14.30 -3.63 9.65
CA GLU A 132 15.67 -3.35 9.24
C GLU A 132 16.47 -2.91 10.47
N ALA A 133 17.80 -3.03 10.42
CA ALA A 133 18.65 -2.48 11.45
C ALA A 133 18.42 -0.96 11.55
N THR A 134 18.18 -0.46 12.76
CA THR A 134 17.91 0.97 12.99
C THR A 134 19.22 1.77 12.91
N PHE A 135 19.27 2.76 12.02
CA PHE A 135 20.38 3.72 11.88
C PHE A 135 20.08 5.03 12.62
N PRO A 136 21.05 5.90 12.95
CA PRO A 136 20.84 7.08 13.81
C PRO A 136 19.72 8.07 13.41
N HIS A 137 19.25 8.04 12.16
CA HIS A 137 18.18 8.91 11.63
C HIS A 137 16.95 8.14 11.12
N TYR A 138 16.72 6.92 11.62
CA TYR A 138 15.54 6.14 11.28
C TYR A 138 14.24 6.78 11.81
N ASP A 139 13.15 6.58 11.07
CA ASP A 139 11.83 6.98 11.52
C ASP A 139 11.27 5.93 12.48
N LEU A 140 11.12 6.29 13.75
CA LEU A 140 10.60 5.41 14.80
C LEU A 140 9.21 4.85 14.44
N TRP A 141 8.40 5.65 13.73
CA TRP A 141 7.04 5.24 13.33
C TRP A 141 7.03 4.28 12.15
N GLU A 142 8.08 4.25 11.32
CA GLU A 142 8.22 3.31 10.19
C GLU A 142 8.95 2.03 10.63
N ASN A 143 9.96 2.16 11.49
CA ASN A 143 10.80 1.06 11.96
C ASN A 143 10.99 1.15 13.48
N PRO A 144 10.05 0.62 14.28
CA PRO A 144 10.20 0.63 15.74
C PRO A 144 11.47 -0.12 16.17
N LEU A 145 12.10 0.38 17.23
CA LEU A 145 13.36 -0.15 17.77
C LEU A 145 13.28 -1.64 18.06
N THR A 146 14.19 -2.41 17.48
CA THR A 146 14.29 -3.87 17.68
C THR A 146 14.35 -4.29 19.14
N HIS A 147 15.03 -3.52 20.00
CA HIS A 147 15.10 -3.80 21.44
C HIS A 147 13.80 -3.52 22.19
N CYS A 148 12.91 -2.70 21.64
CA CYS A 148 11.58 -2.39 22.19
C CYS A 148 10.50 -3.35 21.68
N MET A 149 10.81 -4.21 20.72
CA MET A 149 9.83 -5.15 20.15
C MET A 149 9.72 -6.41 21.00
N CYS A 150 8.49 -6.88 21.19
CA CYS A 150 8.25 -8.13 21.91
C CYS A 150 8.99 -9.28 21.21
N ARG A 151 9.76 -10.06 21.97
CA ARG A 151 10.39 -11.29 21.46
C ARG A 151 9.28 -12.25 20.97
N ALA A 152 9.52 -12.87 19.82
CA ALA A 152 8.55 -13.73 19.13
C ALA A 152 8.19 -14.98 19.94
#